data_AF-A0A9C7PNK2-F1
#
_entry.id   AF-A0A9C7PNK2-F1
#
_cell.length_a   1.000
_cell.length_b   1.000
_cell.length_c   1.000
_cell.angle_alpha   90.00
_cell.angle_beta   90.00
_cell.angle_gamma   90.00
#
_symmetry.space_group_name_H-M   'P 1'
#
loop_
_entity.id
_entity.type
_entity.pdbx_description
1 polymer ?
#
loop_
_entity_poly.entity_id
_entity_poly.type
_entity_poly.pdbx_seq_one_letter_code
_entity_poly.pdbx_strand_id
1 'polypeptide(L)'
;MWHHVDAAWAGNAMICAEHRLHQGTLENVDSYTFNPHKWLFTNFDCNVFWVADRKPLLDALSILPPYLRNEATDSGQVVDYRDWHVPLGRGFFEHSNCGGYSQLWCRRAPSSHS
;
A
#
# COMPACT_ATOMS: atom_id res chain seq x y z
N MET A 1 4.16 6.47 -17.84
CA MET A 1 4.71 7.43 -16.87
C MET A 1 4.10 7.07 -15.52
N TRP A 2 4.89 7.03 -14.45
CA TRP A 2 4.39 6.69 -13.11
C TRP A 2 3.68 7.89 -12.49
N HIS A 3 2.46 7.70 -12.00
CA HIS A 3 1.66 8.71 -11.33
C HIS A 3 1.55 8.39 -9.84
N HIS A 4 2.24 9.18 -9.01
CA HIS A 4 2.18 9.08 -7.56
C HIS A 4 1.37 10.25 -6.98
N VAL A 5 0.40 9.95 -6.11
CA VAL A 5 -0.34 10.95 -5.35
C VAL A 5 0.18 11.00 -3.91
N ASP A 6 0.77 12.13 -3.55
CA ASP A 6 1.11 12.46 -2.17
C ASP A 6 -0.08 13.15 -1.48
N ALA A 7 -0.71 12.42 -0.57
CA ALA A 7 -1.77 12.93 0.28
C ALA A 7 -1.37 12.85 1.76
N ALA A 8 -0.09 13.08 2.08
CA ALA A 8 0.46 12.95 3.43
C ALA A 8 -0.41 13.62 4.52
N TRP A 9 -0.96 14.81 4.24
CA TRP A 9 -1.82 15.52 5.19
C TRP A 9 -3.32 15.31 4.92
N ALA A 10 -3.80 15.71 3.74
CA ALA A 10 -5.22 15.70 3.39
C ALA A 10 -5.80 14.29 3.14
N GLY A 11 -4.95 13.28 2.93
CA GLY A 11 -5.39 11.90 2.70
C GLY A 11 -6.14 11.30 3.89
N ASN A 12 -5.82 11.76 5.11
CA ASN A 12 -6.52 11.39 6.33
C ASN A 12 -7.98 11.82 6.34
N ALA A 13 -8.30 13.00 5.79
CA ALA A 13 -9.65 13.55 5.77
C ALA A 13 -10.60 12.71 4.92
N MET A 14 -10.07 11.98 3.93
CA MET A 14 -10.85 11.15 3.02
C MET A 14 -11.43 9.88 3.67
N ILE A 15 -11.10 9.61 4.93
CA ILE A 15 -11.80 8.60 5.72
C ILE A 15 -13.28 9.00 5.88
N CYS A 16 -13.55 10.30 6.05
CA CYS A 16 -14.89 10.86 6.12
C CYS A 16 -15.56 10.87 4.73
N ALA A 17 -16.84 10.50 4.66
CA ALA A 17 -17.54 10.28 3.39
C ALA A 17 -17.69 11.57 2.56
N GLU A 18 -17.83 12.72 3.23
CA GLU A 18 -17.97 14.05 2.64
C GLU A 18 -16.71 14.52 1.88
N HIS A 19 -15.54 14.01 2.24
CA HIS A 19 -14.27 14.39 1.60
C HIS A 19 -13.84 13.41 0.51
N ARG A 20 -14.50 12.24 0.36
CA ARG A 20 -14.19 11.24 -0.69
C ARG A 20 -14.42 11.72 -2.12
N LEU A 21 -15.01 12.89 -2.35
CA LEU A 21 -15.07 13.46 -3.70
C LEU A 21 -13.69 13.80 -4.26
N HIS A 22 -12.74 14.16 -3.39
CA HIS A 22 -11.37 14.46 -3.78
C HIS A 22 -10.56 13.20 -4.17
N GLN A 23 -11.14 12.02 -4.02
CA GLN A 23 -10.58 10.72 -4.38
C GLN A 23 -10.94 10.25 -5.81
N GLY A 24 -11.78 10.99 -6.54
CA GLY A 24 -12.38 10.55 -7.80
C GLY A 24 -11.44 10.22 -8.96
N THR A 25 -10.12 10.36 -8.79
CA THR A 25 -9.10 10.04 -9.82
C THR A 25 -8.08 9.00 -9.38
N LEU A 26 -8.11 8.46 -8.14
CA LEU A 26 -7.06 7.52 -7.72
C LEU A 26 -7.14 6.14 -8.39
N GLU A 27 -8.21 5.86 -9.14
CA GLU A 27 -8.31 4.68 -10.01
C GLU A 27 -7.29 4.69 -11.18
N ASN A 28 -6.68 5.83 -11.48
CA ASN A 28 -5.66 6.01 -12.51
C ASN A 28 -4.28 6.36 -11.92
N VAL A 29 -4.08 6.07 -10.63
CA VAL A 29 -2.84 6.39 -9.90
C VAL A 29 -2.09 5.09 -9.61
N ASP A 30 -0.78 5.09 -9.83
CA ASP A 30 0.07 3.92 -9.63
C ASP A 30 0.41 3.73 -8.15
N SER A 31 0.57 4.83 -7.40
CA SER A 31 0.79 4.77 -5.95
C SER A 31 0.25 5.96 -5.17
N TYR A 32 -0.13 5.72 -3.92
CA TYR A 32 -0.76 6.68 -3.03
C TYR A 32 -0.11 6.63 -1.63
N THR A 33 0.17 7.79 -1.05
CA THR A 33 0.70 7.90 0.33
C THR A 33 -0.18 8.80 1.19
N PHE A 34 -0.33 8.44 2.46
CA PHE A 34 -0.85 9.35 3.48
C PHE A 34 -0.21 9.08 4.85
N ASN A 35 -0.19 10.07 5.74
CA ASN A 35 0.50 9.96 7.03
C ASN A 35 -0.52 10.01 8.17
N PRO A 36 -0.89 8.86 8.75
CA PRO A 36 -1.72 8.83 9.95
C PRO A 36 -1.16 9.67 11.11
N HIS A 37 0.16 9.83 11.22
CA HIS A 37 0.77 10.58 12.32
C HIS A 37 0.52 12.09 12.23
N LYS A 38 -0.04 12.58 11.12
CA LYS A 38 -0.40 13.99 10.97
C LYS A 38 -1.79 14.30 11.51
N TRP A 39 -2.81 13.50 11.19
CA TRP A 39 -4.20 13.86 11.48
C TRP A 39 -5.09 12.70 11.94
N LEU A 40 -4.52 11.53 12.23
CA LEU A 40 -5.25 10.35 12.76
C LEU A 40 -4.78 9.93 14.15
N PHE A 41 -4.23 10.87 14.93
CA PHE A 41 -3.82 10.63 16.33
C PHE A 41 -2.88 9.43 16.54
N THR A 42 -2.05 9.11 15.54
CA THR A 42 -0.98 8.11 15.70
C THR A 42 0.34 8.81 16.03
N ASN A 43 1.18 8.14 16.81
CA ASN A 43 2.51 8.67 17.14
C ASN A 43 3.43 8.64 15.90
N PHE A 44 4.43 9.51 15.92
CA PHE A 44 5.50 9.57 14.92
C PHE A 44 6.47 8.37 15.10
N ASP A 45 6.94 7.67 14.07
CA ASP A 45 6.65 7.73 12.63
C ASP A 45 5.52 6.75 12.22
N CYS A 46 4.53 7.21 11.44
CA CYS A 46 3.52 6.33 10.84
C CYS A 46 3.10 6.83 9.45
N ASN A 47 3.48 6.11 8.40
CA ASN A 47 3.17 6.43 7.01
C ASN A 47 2.54 5.20 6.35
N VAL A 48 1.51 5.41 5.55
CA VAL A 48 0.85 4.35 4.79
C VAL A 48 1.13 4.58 3.33
N PHE A 49 1.64 3.55 2.67
CA PHE A 49 1.95 3.54 1.25
C PHE A 49 1.14 2.45 0.56
N TRP A 50 0.50 2.83 -0.54
CA TRP A 50 -0.28 1.94 -1.37
C TRP A 50 0.23 1.97 -2.80
N VAL A 51 0.25 0.81 -3.45
CA VAL A 51 0.64 0.66 -4.85
C VAL A 51 -0.38 -0.22 -5.57
N ALA A 52 -0.77 0.17 -6.79
CA ALA A 52 -1.72 -0.59 -7.59
C ALA A 52 -1.15 -1.93 -8.08
N ASP A 53 0.10 -1.94 -8.55
CA ASP A 53 0.86 -3.15 -8.89
C ASP A 53 2.14 -3.24 -8.04
N ARG A 54 2.26 -4.33 -7.26
CA ARG A 54 3.44 -4.56 -6.41
C ARG A 54 4.68 -4.99 -7.19
N LYS A 55 4.55 -5.51 -8.42
CA LYS A 55 5.69 -6.09 -9.16
C LYS A 55 6.84 -5.10 -9.38
N PRO A 56 6.61 -3.86 -9.87
CA PRO A 56 7.70 -2.91 -10.10
C PRO A 56 8.44 -2.52 -8.81
N LEU A 57 7.73 -2.51 -7.68
CA LEU A 57 8.32 -2.23 -6.37
C LEU A 57 9.23 -3.39 -5.92
N LEU A 58 8.72 -4.62 -6.00
CA LEU A 58 9.47 -5.82 -5.63
C LEU A 58 10.67 -6.03 -6.55
N ASP A 59 10.53 -5.86 -7.85
CA ASP A 59 11.64 -6.01 -8.81
C ASP A 59 12.77 -4.99 -8.54
N ALA A 60 12.42 -3.80 -8.06
CA ALA A 60 13.39 -2.75 -7.76
C ALA A 60 14.08 -2.92 -6.39
N LEU A 61 13.38 -3.47 -5.39
CA LEU A 61 13.85 -3.54 -4.00
C LEU A 61 14.24 -4.94 -3.54
N SER A 62 13.89 -5.99 -4.29
CA SER A 62 14.10 -7.35 -3.83
C SER A 62 15.57 -7.74 -3.86
N ILE A 63 16.08 -8.08 -2.68
CA ILE A 63 17.41 -8.64 -2.49
C ILE A 63 17.24 -9.84 -1.56
N LEU A 64 17.28 -11.04 -2.13
CA LEU A 64 17.10 -12.30 -1.38
C LEU A 64 18.45 -12.96 -1.08
N PRO A 65 19.06 -12.70 0.09
CA PRO A 65 20.22 -13.46 0.50
C PRO A 65 19.82 -14.92 0.82
N PRO A 66 20.72 -15.91 0.62
CA PRO A 66 20.42 -17.32 0.82
C PRO A 66 19.93 -17.67 2.23
N TYR A 67 20.40 -16.94 3.25
CA TYR A 67 20.05 -17.19 4.65
C TYR A 67 18.68 -16.66 5.07
N LEU A 68 17.96 -15.93 4.19
CA LEU A 68 16.58 -15.50 4.42
C LEU A 68 15.59 -16.22 3.50
N ARG A 69 16.01 -17.32 2.84
CA ARG A 69 15.12 -18.18 2.08
C ARG A 69 14.25 -19.02 3.00
N ASN A 70 12.98 -19.13 2.67
CA ASN A 70 12.04 -19.99 3.38
C ASN A 70 10.98 -20.51 2.40
N GLU A 71 10.40 -21.66 2.70
CA GLU A 71 9.42 -22.32 1.83
C GLU A 71 8.10 -21.51 1.70
N ALA A 72 7.77 -20.68 2.70
CA ALA A 72 6.56 -19.87 2.70
C ALA A 72 6.64 -18.67 1.73
N THR A 73 7.82 -18.10 1.56
CA THR A 73 8.16 -17.10 0.54
C THR A 73 8.16 -17.74 -0.83
N ASP A 74 8.79 -18.91 -0.97
CA ASP A 74 8.90 -19.61 -2.26
C ASP A 74 7.53 -20.10 -2.78
N SER A 75 6.60 -20.42 -1.87
CA SER A 75 5.21 -20.77 -2.21
C SER A 75 4.33 -19.56 -2.53
N GLY A 76 4.82 -18.32 -2.37
CA GLY A 76 4.09 -17.08 -2.65
C GLY A 76 2.89 -16.82 -1.75
N GLN A 77 2.72 -17.60 -0.67
CA GLN A 77 1.60 -17.47 0.28
C GLN A 77 1.81 -16.32 1.27
N VAL A 78 3.04 -15.83 1.40
CA VAL A 78 3.42 -14.78 2.34
C VAL A 78 3.97 -13.56 1.59
N VAL A 79 3.66 -12.37 2.11
CA VAL A 79 4.26 -11.12 1.65
C VAL A 79 5.40 -10.76 2.59
N ASP A 80 6.63 -10.85 2.10
CA ASP A 80 7.80 -10.37 2.82
C ASP A 80 7.92 -8.86 2.70
N TYR A 81 7.63 -8.15 3.80
CA TYR A 81 7.67 -6.68 3.81
C TYR A 81 9.08 -6.09 3.69
N ARG A 82 10.14 -6.90 3.84
CA ARG A 82 11.52 -6.44 3.59
C ARG A 82 11.70 -5.86 2.19
N ASP A 83 10.96 -6.39 1.21
CA ASP A 83 11.07 -6.02 -0.20
C ASP A 83 10.17 -4.80 -0.52
N TRP A 84 9.53 -4.19 0.50
CA TRP A 84 8.63 -3.03 0.37
C TRP A 84 9.27 -1.72 0.87
N HIS A 85 10.49 -1.78 1.39
CA HIS A 85 11.21 -0.63 1.92
C HIS A 85 12.72 -0.83 1.82
N VAL A 86 13.48 0.27 1.93
CA VAL A 86 14.95 0.24 1.77
C VAL A 86 15.69 -0.57 2.85
N PRO A 87 15.40 -0.45 4.16
CA PRO A 87 16.12 -1.23 5.18
C PRO A 87 15.66 -2.68 5.23
N LEU A 88 16.49 -3.62 5.70
CA LEU A 88 16.06 -5.01 5.88
C LEU A 88 15.18 -5.21 7.13
N GLY A 89 15.45 -4.46 8.19
CA GLY A 89 14.72 -4.52 9.45
C GLY A 89 13.66 -3.43 9.55
N ARG A 90 12.58 -3.73 10.27
CA ARG A 90 11.52 -2.76 10.58
C ARG A 90 10.92 -3.00 11.97
N GLY A 91 10.40 -1.94 12.59
CA GLY A 91 9.62 -2.05 13.82
C GLY A 91 8.24 -2.68 13.59
N PHE A 92 7.62 -3.15 14.66
CA PHE A 92 6.28 -3.73 14.62
C PHE A 92 5.23 -2.62 14.52
N PHE A 93 4.66 -2.46 13.32
CA PHE A 93 3.49 -1.64 13.05
C PHE A 93 2.47 -2.52 12.35
N GLU A 94 1.21 -2.48 12.78
CA GLU A 94 0.14 -3.29 12.20
C GLU A 94 -0.14 -2.85 10.75
N HIS A 95 -0.18 -3.82 9.84
CA HIS A 95 -0.42 -3.58 8.41
C HIS A 95 -1.77 -4.19 8.04
N SER A 96 -2.69 -3.38 7.53
CA SER A 96 -3.95 -3.86 6.96
C SER A 96 -3.68 -4.52 5.62
N ASN A 97 -3.82 -5.84 5.58
CA ASN A 97 -3.77 -6.61 4.35
C ASN A 97 -4.89 -6.12 3.40
N CYS A 98 -4.62 -6.06 2.10
CA CYS A 98 -5.53 -5.51 1.06
C CYS A 98 -6.93 -6.14 1.00
N GLY A 99 -7.22 -7.18 1.78
CA GLY A 99 -8.47 -7.94 1.76
C GLY A 99 -9.71 -7.24 2.34
N GLY A 100 -9.54 -6.19 3.16
CA GLY A 100 -10.68 -5.55 3.86
C GLY A 100 -11.14 -4.19 3.30
N TYR A 101 -10.21 -3.39 2.78
CA TYR A 101 -10.49 -2.03 2.27
C TYR A 101 -10.85 -1.98 0.78
N SER A 102 -10.91 -3.14 0.12
CA SER A 102 -11.21 -3.24 -1.32
C SER A 102 -12.59 -2.67 -1.67
N GLN A 103 -13.57 -2.68 -0.75
CA GLN A 103 -14.92 -2.18 -1.04
C GLN A 103 -15.04 -0.65 -1.08
N LEU A 104 -14.11 0.09 -0.45
CA LEU A 104 -14.14 1.56 -0.44
C LEU A 104 -13.56 2.18 -1.72
N TRP A 105 -12.78 1.40 -2.48
CA TRP A 105 -11.96 1.91 -3.60
C TRP A 105 -12.03 1.11 -4.89
N CYS A 106 -12.60 -0.11 -4.88
CA CYS A 106 -12.75 -0.92 -6.09
C CYS A 106 -14.00 -0.50 -6.89
N ARG A 107 -13.89 0.57 -7.67
CA ARG A 107 -14.83 0.91 -8.77
C ARG A 107 -14.26 0.69 -10.18
N ARG A 108 -13.20 -0.12 -10.30
CA ARG A 108 -12.77 -0.67 -11.60
C ARG A 108 -12.73 -2.20 -11.55
N ALA A 109 -13.91 -2.78 -11.75
CA ALA A 109 -14.16 -4.21 -11.98
C ALA A 109 -13.82 -4.61 -13.45
N PRO A 110 -14.04 -5.88 -13.85
CA PRO A 110 -15.37 -6.10 -14.45
C PRO A 110 -16.06 -7.38 -14.01
N SER A 111 -17.40 -7.28 -14.02
CA SER A 111 -18.35 -8.37 -14.12
C SER A 111 -18.03 -9.32 -15.29
N SER A 112 -18.25 -10.60 -15.05
CA SER A 112 -18.27 -11.76 -15.96
C SER A 112 -18.59 -11.46 -17.44
N HIS A 113 -17.86 -12.06 -18.38
CA HIS A 113 -18.35 -12.76 -19.59
C HIS A 113 -17.23 -13.69 -20.14
N SER A 114 -17.68 -14.84 -20.68
CA SER A 114 -16.99 -16.03 -21.23
C SER A 114 -16.30 -16.98 -20.25
#